data_AF-A0A3D2YXY7-F1
#
_entry.id   AF-A0A3D2YXY7-F1
#
_cell.length_a   1.000
_cell.length_b   1.000
_cell.length_c   1.000
_cell.angle_alpha   90.00
_cell.angle_beta   90.00
_cell.angle_gamma   90.00
#
_symmetry.space_group_name_H-M   'P 1'
#
loop_
_entity.id
_entity.type
_entity.pdbx_description
1 polymer ?
#
loop_
_entity_poly.entity_id
_entity_poly.type
_entity_poly.pdbx_seq_one_letter_code
_entity_poly.pdbx_strand_id
1 'polypeptide(L)'
;MADRAETPGTNFNAIRISIASPEQILNWSHGEVTKPETINYRTLRPEKDGLFCERLFGPTKDWECFCGKYKRIRYRGVVCDRCGVEVTRSKVRRERMGHIRLAAPVAHIWFSKTTPSRLGLLLDLSPRNLERVLYFAQHIIVSVDEDVRQEALELEQAKFDLELRKARRQAEARVNALKVRLGEDVSGEGEPAQDDAAEEAGDTPVDEAATEEPVAEVETAAETEAGDTEAADAPVFAEEEEVEMDPVAIQVEIDAINEQLATEEGQLEEQYKAAIDELEDLRVHKLIAESRYRELKEAYGDVFEAGMGAEAIMAILKTTNLEALRDELITEMHATSGQRRKKAIKRLRVIESFRNSGNRVEDMILSVLPVLPPELRPMVQLDGGRFATSDLNDLYRRVINRNNRLKRLMSLGAPEIIIRNEKRMLQEAVDALIDNGRRGRPIQGSHNHKLKSLSDLLRGKQGRFRQNLLGKRVDYSGRSV
;
A
#
# COMPACT_ATOMS: atom_id res chain seq x y z
N MET A 1 0.58 35.51 -51.36
CA MET A 1 1.67 34.59 -50.97
C MET A 1 2.04 34.89 -49.52
N ALA A 2 1.53 34.13 -48.56
CA ALA A 2 1.81 34.25 -47.13
C ALA A 2 1.54 32.87 -46.47
N ASP A 3 2.06 32.61 -45.28
CA ASP A 3 1.94 31.31 -44.58
C ASP A 3 2.41 30.10 -45.42
N ARG A 4 3.55 30.24 -46.14
CA ARG A 4 4.53 29.14 -46.14
C ARG A 4 5.10 29.11 -44.72
N ALA A 5 4.35 28.49 -43.81
CA ALA A 5 4.77 28.36 -42.41
C ALA A 5 6.13 27.67 -42.40
N GLU A 6 7.08 28.25 -41.67
CA GLU A 6 8.43 27.69 -41.53
C GLU A 6 8.30 26.29 -40.98
N THR A 7 8.63 25.28 -41.79
CA THR A 7 8.74 23.90 -41.31
C THR A 7 9.86 23.92 -40.28
N PRO A 8 9.62 23.67 -38.98
CA PRO A 8 10.68 23.70 -37.98
C PRO A 8 11.75 22.70 -38.41
N GLY A 9 12.95 23.21 -38.64
CA GLY A 9 13.95 22.54 -39.47
C GLY A 9 14.26 21.14 -38.95
N THR A 10 14.42 20.18 -39.87
CA THR A 10 14.74 18.76 -39.55
C THR A 10 16.17 18.56 -39.03
N ASN A 11 16.81 19.63 -38.54
CA ASN A 11 18.20 19.69 -38.09
C ASN A 11 18.27 19.35 -36.59
N PHE A 12 17.90 18.13 -36.23
CA PHE A 12 18.12 17.57 -34.89
C PHE A 12 19.18 16.46 -34.95
N ASN A 13 20.21 16.56 -34.11
CA ASN A 13 21.33 15.60 -34.12
C ASN A 13 20.99 14.28 -33.41
N ALA A 14 20.01 14.29 -32.50
CA ALA A 14 19.61 13.14 -31.70
C ALA A 14 18.16 13.27 -31.21
N ILE A 15 17.54 12.15 -30.82
CA ILE A 15 16.25 12.10 -30.13
C ILE A 15 16.49 11.40 -28.78
N ARG A 16 16.20 12.09 -27.67
CA ARG A 16 16.22 11.50 -26.32
C ARG A 16 14.84 10.94 -25.96
N ILE A 17 14.81 9.82 -25.25
CA ILE A 17 13.63 9.32 -24.54
C ILE A 17 13.97 9.24 -23.04
N SER A 18 12.99 9.52 -22.19
CA SER A 18 13.09 9.48 -20.73
C SER A 18 11.80 8.89 -20.14
N ILE A 19 11.77 8.71 -18.82
CA ILE A 19 10.50 8.55 -18.11
C ILE A 19 9.84 9.94 -18.07
N ALA A 20 8.51 9.99 -17.99
CA ALA A 20 7.74 11.22 -17.89
C ALA A 20 7.25 11.40 -16.45
N SER A 21 7.69 12.45 -15.77
CA SER A 21 7.22 12.72 -14.41
C SER A 21 5.77 13.22 -14.39
N PRO A 22 5.03 13.08 -13.26
CA PRO A 22 3.68 13.62 -13.13
C PRO A 22 3.59 15.13 -13.46
N GLU A 23 4.63 15.89 -13.09
CA GLU A 23 4.77 17.33 -13.39
C GLU A 23 4.94 17.59 -14.89
N GLN A 24 5.78 16.81 -15.59
CA GLN A 24 5.95 16.92 -17.04
C GLN A 24 4.64 16.58 -17.78
N ILE A 25 3.91 15.57 -17.32
CA ILE A 25 2.60 15.19 -17.88
C ILE A 25 1.56 16.30 -17.69
N LEU A 26 1.59 17.01 -16.55
CA LEU A 26 0.76 18.19 -16.31
C LEU A 26 1.17 19.37 -17.22
N ASN A 27 2.47 19.63 -17.39
CA ASN A 27 2.98 20.71 -18.25
C ASN A 27 2.65 20.52 -19.75
N TRP A 28 2.49 19.28 -20.22
CA TRP A 28 1.98 19.00 -21.57
C TRP A 28 0.46 19.15 -21.71
N SER A 29 -0.26 19.22 -20.59
CA SER A 29 -1.69 19.06 -20.54
C SER A 29 -2.45 20.38 -20.67
N HIS A 30 -3.45 20.39 -21.54
CA HIS A 30 -4.39 21.51 -21.68
C HIS A 30 -5.63 21.36 -20.76
N GLY A 31 -5.58 20.41 -19.81
CA GLY A 31 -6.52 20.28 -18.68
C GLY A 31 -6.99 18.84 -18.39
N GLU A 32 -7.69 18.67 -17.26
CA GLU A 32 -8.20 17.37 -16.82
C GLU A 32 -9.47 16.96 -17.59
N VAL A 33 -9.51 15.71 -18.06
CA VAL A 33 -10.70 15.04 -18.60
C VAL A 33 -11.45 14.38 -17.44
N THR A 34 -12.41 15.09 -16.87
CA THR A 34 -13.18 14.63 -15.71
C THR A 34 -14.32 13.68 -16.08
N LYS A 35 -14.76 13.68 -17.35
CA LYS A 35 -16.00 13.02 -17.78
C LYS A 35 -15.79 11.87 -18.78
N PRO A 36 -16.52 10.75 -18.64
CA PRO A 36 -16.44 9.61 -19.57
C PRO A 36 -17.24 9.81 -20.87
N GLU A 37 -18.01 10.89 -20.99
CA GLU A 37 -18.78 11.19 -22.20
C GLU A 37 -17.87 11.55 -23.39
N THR A 38 -18.32 11.25 -24.61
CA THR A 38 -17.59 11.54 -25.85
C THR A 38 -18.24 12.68 -26.65
N ILE A 39 -19.37 12.39 -27.30
CA ILE A 39 -20.20 13.33 -28.06
C ILE A 39 -21.67 13.13 -27.68
N ASN A 40 -22.46 14.20 -27.83
CA ASN A 40 -23.89 14.15 -27.63
C ASN A 40 -24.58 13.49 -28.83
N TYR A 41 -25.37 12.44 -28.61
CA TYR A 41 -26.01 11.67 -29.69
C TYR A 41 -27.08 12.45 -30.48
N ARG A 42 -27.63 13.55 -29.94
CA ARG A 42 -28.62 14.40 -30.64
C ARG A 42 -27.98 15.54 -31.41
N THR A 43 -27.00 16.23 -30.81
CA THR A 43 -26.40 17.44 -31.41
C THR A 43 -25.12 17.15 -32.20
N LEU A 44 -24.57 15.93 -32.07
CA LEU A 44 -23.29 15.49 -32.64
C LEU A 44 -22.07 16.30 -32.20
N ARG A 45 -22.21 17.13 -31.15
CA ARG A 45 -21.14 17.95 -30.60
C ARG A 45 -20.41 17.24 -29.45
N PRO A 46 -19.11 17.49 -29.24
CA PRO A 46 -18.38 17.01 -28.07
C PRO A 46 -19.01 17.48 -26.76
N GLU A 47 -19.05 16.61 -25.75
CA GLU A 47 -19.52 17.01 -24.42
C GLU A 47 -18.47 17.85 -23.67
N LYS A 48 -18.94 18.72 -22.77
CA LYS A 48 -18.05 19.53 -21.93
C LYS A 48 -17.28 18.63 -20.96
N ASP A 49 -15.97 18.84 -20.86
CA ASP A 49 -15.01 18.16 -19.98
C ASP A 49 -14.84 16.64 -20.24
N GLY A 50 -15.51 16.12 -21.28
CA GLY A 50 -15.40 14.75 -21.76
C GLY A 50 -14.26 14.54 -22.76
N LEU A 51 -14.14 13.30 -23.26
CA LEU A 51 -12.99 12.81 -24.03
C LEU A 51 -12.71 13.52 -25.37
N PHE A 52 -13.64 14.33 -25.88
CA PHE A 52 -13.49 15.09 -27.13
C PHE A 52 -13.59 16.61 -26.92
N CYS A 53 -13.66 17.09 -25.67
CA CYS A 53 -14.02 18.46 -25.31
C CYS A 53 -13.14 19.52 -26.01
N GLU A 54 -13.80 20.48 -26.67
CA GLU A 54 -13.13 21.56 -27.41
C GLU A 54 -12.36 22.53 -26.49
N ARG A 55 -12.76 22.67 -25.22
CA ARG A 55 -12.08 23.52 -24.23
C ARG A 55 -10.65 23.03 -23.94
N LEU A 56 -10.46 21.71 -23.97
CA LEU A 56 -9.18 21.06 -23.67
C LEU A 56 -8.36 20.87 -24.95
N PHE A 57 -8.96 20.25 -25.97
CA PHE A 57 -8.23 19.80 -27.15
C PHE A 57 -8.23 20.81 -28.31
N GLY A 58 -8.98 21.92 -28.20
CA GLY A 58 -9.18 22.90 -29.26
C GLY A 58 -10.43 22.64 -30.13
N PRO A 59 -10.82 23.61 -30.98
CA PRO A 59 -12.11 23.63 -31.68
C PRO A 59 -12.23 22.55 -32.76
N THR A 60 -13.44 21.98 -32.94
CA THR A 60 -13.69 20.95 -33.97
C THR A 60 -13.67 21.52 -35.38
N LYS A 61 -13.83 22.84 -35.54
CA LYS A 61 -13.81 23.56 -36.83
C LYS A 61 -12.84 24.74 -36.78
N ASP A 62 -12.22 25.03 -37.91
CA ASP A 62 -11.28 26.15 -38.05
C ASP A 62 -11.98 27.49 -37.74
N TRP A 63 -11.43 28.19 -36.74
CA TRP A 63 -11.86 29.53 -36.31
C TRP A 63 -13.33 29.63 -35.87
N GLU A 64 -13.92 28.57 -35.32
CA GLU A 64 -15.26 28.58 -34.69
C GLU A 64 -15.19 27.98 -33.27
N CYS A 65 -15.63 28.74 -32.25
CA CYS A 65 -15.73 28.24 -30.87
C CYS A 65 -17.05 27.46 -30.65
N PHE A 66 -17.06 26.52 -29.69
CA PHE A 66 -18.21 25.65 -29.38
C PHE A 66 -19.58 26.34 -29.35
N CYS A 67 -19.70 27.50 -28.68
CA CYS A 67 -20.97 28.22 -28.56
C CYS A 67 -21.31 29.11 -29.77
N GLY A 68 -20.37 29.29 -30.71
CA GLY A 68 -20.53 30.11 -31.90
C GLY A 68 -20.50 31.63 -31.68
N LYS A 69 -20.15 32.12 -30.47
CA LYS A 69 -19.98 33.57 -30.18
C LYS A 69 -18.91 34.19 -31.08
N TYR A 70 -17.73 33.57 -31.11
CA TYR A 70 -16.62 33.97 -31.97
C TYR A 70 -16.49 33.02 -33.15
N LYS A 71 -16.47 33.59 -34.37
CA LYS A 71 -16.34 32.88 -35.65
C LYS A 71 -15.48 33.70 -36.63
N ARG A 72 -14.79 32.99 -37.54
CA ARG A 72 -13.84 33.52 -38.55
C ARG A 72 -12.50 33.96 -37.94
N ILE A 73 -11.47 33.98 -38.79
CA ILE A 73 -10.06 34.22 -38.44
C ILE A 73 -9.77 35.55 -37.70
N ARG A 74 -10.68 36.53 -37.74
CA ARG A 74 -10.55 37.83 -37.04
C ARG A 74 -10.37 37.69 -35.51
N TYR A 75 -10.82 36.58 -34.93
CA TYR A 75 -10.70 36.32 -33.49
C TYR A 75 -9.59 35.29 -33.16
N ARG A 76 -8.59 35.13 -34.03
CA ARG A 76 -7.43 34.23 -33.83
C ARG A 76 -6.83 34.39 -32.42
N GLY A 77 -6.80 33.29 -31.67
CA GLY A 77 -6.21 33.24 -30.31
C GLY A 77 -7.12 33.77 -29.19
N VAL A 78 -8.31 34.29 -29.49
CA VAL A 78 -9.28 34.69 -28.45
C VAL A 78 -9.85 33.45 -27.78
N VAL A 79 -9.80 33.39 -26.45
CA VAL A 79 -10.48 32.38 -25.63
C VAL A 79 -11.91 32.84 -25.36
N CYS A 80 -12.89 31.99 -25.66
CA CYS A 80 -14.29 32.37 -25.56
C CYS A 80 -14.85 32.30 -24.13
N ASP A 81 -15.06 33.43 -23.47
CA ASP A 81 -15.67 33.57 -22.14
C ASP A 81 -16.95 32.74 -21.88
N ARG A 82 -17.81 32.47 -22.88
CA ARG A 82 -18.98 31.57 -22.73
C ARG A 82 -18.70 30.06 -22.77
N CYS A 83 -17.55 29.60 -23.25
CA CYS A 83 -17.27 28.15 -23.40
C CYS A 83 -15.82 27.70 -23.19
N GLY A 84 -14.90 28.62 -22.88
CA GLY A 84 -13.47 28.35 -22.67
C GLY A 84 -12.70 27.88 -23.91
N VAL A 85 -13.33 27.88 -25.10
CA VAL A 85 -12.67 27.41 -26.34
C VAL A 85 -11.90 28.54 -26.99
N GLU A 86 -10.61 28.28 -27.23
CA GLU A 86 -9.71 29.14 -28.00
C GLU A 86 -10.00 29.05 -29.50
N VAL A 87 -10.02 30.19 -30.19
CA VAL A 87 -10.33 30.27 -31.62
C VAL A 87 -9.06 30.06 -32.45
N THR A 88 -8.78 28.79 -32.78
CA THR A 88 -7.60 28.34 -33.55
C THR A 88 -7.99 27.60 -34.85
N ARG A 89 -6.99 27.12 -35.60
CA ARG A 89 -7.19 26.01 -36.55
C ARG A 89 -7.46 24.71 -35.77
N SER A 90 -8.32 23.84 -36.30
CA SER A 90 -8.68 22.53 -35.73
C SER A 90 -7.51 21.55 -35.59
N LYS A 91 -6.44 21.74 -36.39
CA LYS A 91 -5.19 20.94 -36.36
C LYS A 91 -4.65 20.71 -34.95
N VAL A 92 -4.82 21.66 -34.02
CA VAL A 92 -4.35 21.52 -32.62
C VAL A 92 -4.91 20.28 -31.91
N ARG A 93 -6.06 19.73 -32.36
CA ARG A 93 -6.64 18.46 -31.87
C ARG A 93 -5.80 17.21 -32.19
N ARG A 94 -4.70 17.35 -32.94
CA ARG A 94 -3.64 16.34 -33.19
C ARG A 94 -2.45 16.48 -32.24
N GLU A 95 -2.31 17.61 -31.56
CA GLU A 95 -1.09 18.04 -30.88
C GLU A 95 -1.33 18.26 -29.37
N ARG A 96 -2.49 18.78 -28.97
CA ARG A 96 -2.85 19.04 -27.57
C ARG A 96 -3.20 17.76 -26.82
N MET A 97 -2.48 17.49 -25.72
CA MET A 97 -2.77 16.41 -24.79
C MET A 97 -3.67 16.88 -23.64
N GLY A 98 -4.47 15.95 -23.11
CA GLY A 98 -5.21 16.11 -21.86
C GLY A 98 -4.59 15.26 -20.76
N HIS A 99 -5.11 15.31 -19.53
CA HIS A 99 -4.73 14.37 -18.47
C HIS A 99 -5.93 13.87 -17.67
N ILE A 100 -5.72 12.85 -16.85
CA ILE A 100 -6.64 12.39 -15.81
C ILE A 100 -5.85 12.36 -14.50
N ARG A 101 -6.33 13.04 -13.45
CA ARG A 101 -5.73 12.93 -12.11
C ARG A 101 -6.32 11.70 -11.42
N LEU A 102 -5.48 10.71 -11.17
CA LEU A 102 -5.89 9.45 -10.53
C LEU A 102 -6.11 9.68 -9.03
N ALA A 103 -7.11 9.02 -8.46
CA ALA A 103 -7.45 9.12 -7.04
C ALA A 103 -6.59 8.24 -6.12
N ALA A 104 -5.89 7.27 -6.72
CA ALA A 104 -4.83 6.49 -6.10
C ALA A 104 -3.71 6.31 -7.13
N PRO A 105 -2.43 6.23 -6.72
CA PRO A 105 -1.33 5.98 -7.63
C PRO A 105 -1.42 4.59 -8.26
N VAL A 106 -0.90 4.44 -9.49
CA VAL A 106 -1.03 3.24 -10.33
C VAL A 106 0.32 2.89 -10.97
N ALA A 107 0.82 1.67 -10.78
CA ALA A 107 2.12 1.29 -11.34
C ALA A 107 2.03 1.07 -12.86
N HIS A 108 2.95 1.66 -13.63
CA HIS A 108 2.94 1.53 -15.09
C HIS A 108 3.41 0.12 -15.53
N ILE A 109 2.51 -0.67 -16.14
CA ILE A 109 2.65 -2.12 -16.40
C ILE A 109 3.97 -2.57 -17.05
N TRP A 110 4.60 -1.74 -17.90
CA TRP A 110 5.90 -2.09 -18.48
C TRP A 110 7.03 -2.24 -17.43
N PHE A 111 6.97 -1.57 -16.28
CA PHE A 111 8.01 -1.70 -15.25
C PHE A 111 7.77 -2.88 -14.30
N SER A 112 6.50 -3.27 -14.09
CA SER A 112 6.12 -4.40 -13.24
C SER A 112 6.08 -5.76 -13.97
N LYS A 113 5.64 -5.79 -15.23
CA LYS A 113 5.41 -7.04 -16.01
C LYS A 113 6.25 -7.20 -17.29
N THR A 114 7.26 -6.36 -17.52
CA THR A 114 8.38 -6.75 -18.41
C THR A 114 9.24 -7.82 -17.72
N THR A 115 9.90 -8.67 -18.50
CA THR A 115 10.86 -9.67 -18.01
C THR A 115 12.30 -9.27 -18.37
N PRO A 116 13.20 -9.03 -17.39
CA PRO A 116 12.95 -8.94 -15.95
C PRO A 116 12.18 -7.66 -15.55
N SER A 117 11.47 -7.73 -14.44
CA SER A 117 10.70 -6.61 -13.87
C SER A 117 11.65 -5.56 -13.30
N ARG A 118 11.48 -4.29 -13.66
CA ARG A 118 12.36 -3.21 -13.19
C ARG A 118 12.11 -2.87 -11.72
N LEU A 119 10.83 -2.76 -11.34
CA LEU A 119 10.42 -2.59 -9.94
C LEU A 119 10.90 -3.75 -9.05
N GLY A 120 10.71 -5.00 -9.48
CA GLY A 120 11.14 -6.18 -8.72
C GLY A 120 12.66 -6.37 -8.64
N LEU A 121 13.44 -5.86 -9.60
CA LEU A 121 14.91 -5.84 -9.47
C LEU A 121 15.38 -4.77 -8.47
N LEU A 122 14.69 -3.63 -8.40
CA LEU A 122 15.06 -2.55 -7.49
C LEU A 122 14.73 -2.95 -6.03
N LEU A 123 13.48 -3.31 -5.77
CA LEU A 123 12.94 -3.74 -4.46
C LEU A 123 13.32 -5.19 -4.07
N ASP A 124 14.17 -5.85 -4.85
CA ASP A 124 14.57 -7.27 -4.75
C ASP A 124 13.44 -8.34 -4.85
N LEU A 125 12.17 -7.90 -4.89
CA LEU A 125 10.95 -8.73 -4.92
C LEU A 125 10.80 -9.61 -6.17
N SER A 126 10.25 -10.81 -5.95
CA SER A 126 9.86 -11.71 -7.05
C SER A 126 8.74 -11.10 -7.93
N PRO A 127 8.67 -11.38 -9.24
CA PRO A 127 7.60 -10.89 -10.12
C PRO A 127 6.18 -11.43 -9.81
N ARG A 128 6.08 -12.44 -8.94
CA ARG A 128 4.82 -12.94 -8.36
C ARG A 128 4.47 -12.16 -7.09
N ASN A 129 5.45 -11.92 -6.22
CA ASN A 129 5.28 -11.19 -4.97
C ASN A 129 4.86 -9.74 -5.22
N LEU A 130 5.55 -9.07 -6.16
CA LEU A 130 5.19 -7.72 -6.62
C LEU A 130 3.76 -7.64 -7.17
N GLU A 131 3.24 -8.72 -7.78
CA GLU A 131 1.85 -8.79 -8.22
C GLU A 131 0.86 -8.97 -7.05
N ARG A 132 1.21 -9.72 -6.01
CA ARG A 132 0.35 -9.86 -4.83
C ARG A 132 0.18 -8.53 -4.09
N VAL A 133 1.22 -7.69 -4.04
CA VAL A 133 1.12 -6.31 -3.54
C VAL A 133 0.28 -5.42 -4.47
N LEU A 134 0.67 -5.32 -5.75
CA LEU A 134 0.06 -4.38 -6.71
C LEU A 134 -1.44 -4.55 -6.91
N TYR A 135 -1.96 -5.77 -6.78
CA TYR A 135 -3.38 -6.08 -6.99
C TYR A 135 -4.11 -6.45 -5.69
N PHE A 136 -3.63 -5.92 -4.55
CA PHE A 136 -4.31 -5.92 -3.25
C PHE A 136 -4.62 -7.33 -2.70
N ALA A 137 -3.62 -8.23 -2.72
CA ALA A 137 -3.73 -9.60 -2.22
C ALA A 137 -2.74 -9.94 -1.09
N GLN A 138 -1.76 -9.08 -0.81
CA GLN A 138 -0.87 -9.11 0.35
C GLN A 138 -0.45 -7.68 0.72
N HIS A 139 -0.18 -7.45 2.00
CA HIS A 139 0.49 -6.23 2.47
C HIS A 139 2.00 -6.31 2.22
N ILE A 140 2.64 -5.15 2.15
CA ILE A 140 4.10 -5.01 2.19
C ILE A 140 4.48 -4.03 3.31
N ILE A 141 5.51 -4.35 4.09
CA ILE A 141 6.09 -3.44 5.08
C ILE A 141 6.82 -2.31 4.36
N VAL A 142 6.45 -1.07 4.69
CA VAL A 142 6.93 0.19 4.09
C VAL A 142 8.08 0.79 4.91
N SER A 143 7.87 0.92 6.21
CA SER A 143 8.85 1.31 7.23
C SER A 143 8.69 0.42 8.46
N VAL A 144 9.75 0.38 9.26
CA VAL A 144 9.79 -0.19 10.61
C VAL A 144 10.55 0.85 11.42
N ASP A 145 9.99 1.29 12.53
CA ASP A 145 10.61 2.31 13.37
C ASP A 145 11.43 1.60 14.45
N GLU A 146 12.74 1.58 14.25
CA GLU A 146 13.68 0.72 14.98
C GLU A 146 13.67 1.01 16.49
N ASP A 147 13.51 2.28 16.87
CA ASP A 147 13.44 2.74 18.26
C ASP A 147 12.20 2.14 18.97
N VAL A 148 11.03 2.27 18.35
CA VAL A 148 9.75 1.72 18.87
C VAL A 148 9.78 0.19 18.88
N ARG A 149 10.48 -0.45 17.92
CA ARG A 149 10.71 -1.90 17.97
C ARG A 149 11.56 -2.31 19.18
N GLN A 150 12.54 -1.48 19.58
CA GLN A 150 13.35 -1.78 20.75
C GLN A 150 12.55 -1.59 22.05
N GLU A 151 11.76 -0.52 22.18
CA GLU A 151 10.82 -0.34 23.30
C GLU A 151 9.84 -1.53 23.42
N ALA A 152 9.34 -2.04 22.28
CA ALA A 152 8.48 -3.23 22.26
C ALA A 152 9.21 -4.51 22.72
N LEU A 153 10.48 -4.71 22.33
CA LEU A 153 11.29 -5.85 22.78
C LEU A 153 11.57 -5.79 24.29
N GLU A 154 11.87 -4.62 24.82
CA GLU A 154 12.06 -4.38 26.27
C GLU A 154 10.76 -4.61 27.06
N LEU A 155 9.60 -4.29 26.46
CA LEU A 155 8.28 -4.54 27.04
C LEU A 155 7.89 -6.03 27.04
N GLU A 156 8.21 -6.80 25.99
CA GLU A 156 8.03 -8.27 26.01
C GLU A 156 9.00 -8.96 26.98
N GLN A 157 10.23 -8.43 27.16
CA GLN A 157 11.16 -8.89 28.21
C GLN A 157 10.57 -8.69 29.61
N ALA A 158 10.07 -7.49 29.92
CA ALA A 158 9.48 -7.19 31.22
C ALA A 158 8.23 -8.05 31.52
N LYS A 159 7.43 -8.40 30.51
CA LYS A 159 6.32 -9.37 30.64
C LYS A 159 6.83 -10.77 30.98
N PHE A 160 7.78 -11.30 30.22
CA PHE A 160 8.35 -12.63 30.43
C PHE A 160 8.94 -12.77 31.84
N ASP A 161 9.76 -11.81 32.27
CA ASP A 161 10.31 -11.77 33.63
C ASP A 161 9.23 -11.75 34.72
N LEU A 162 8.15 -10.99 34.51
CA LEU A 162 7.04 -10.90 35.46
C LEU A 162 6.23 -12.21 35.53
N GLU A 163 6.05 -12.91 34.43
CA GLU A 163 5.34 -14.19 34.40
C GLU A 163 6.20 -15.33 34.96
N LEU A 164 7.49 -15.36 34.64
CA LEU A 164 8.47 -16.26 35.24
C LEU A 164 8.54 -16.12 36.77
N ARG A 165 8.57 -14.88 37.29
CA ARG A 165 8.50 -14.60 38.73
C ARG A 165 7.19 -15.05 39.38
N LYS A 166 6.06 -14.95 38.68
CA LYS A 166 4.75 -15.45 39.16
C LYS A 166 4.74 -16.97 39.24
N ALA A 167 5.19 -17.67 38.19
CA ALA A 167 5.25 -19.13 38.15
C ALA A 167 6.13 -19.69 39.27
N ARG A 168 7.36 -19.16 39.42
CA ARG A 168 8.28 -19.49 40.53
C ARG A 168 7.63 -19.33 41.89
N ARG A 169 7.07 -18.14 42.18
CA ARG A 169 6.43 -17.85 43.47
C ARG A 169 5.22 -18.76 43.76
N GLN A 170 4.48 -19.19 42.74
CA GLN A 170 3.37 -20.13 42.90
C GLN A 170 3.86 -21.56 43.18
N ALA A 171 4.90 -22.03 42.50
CA ALA A 171 5.51 -23.33 42.77
C ALA A 171 6.20 -23.37 44.15
N GLU A 172 6.97 -22.35 44.51
CA GLU A 172 7.59 -22.19 45.83
C GLU A 172 6.53 -22.22 46.95
N ALA A 173 5.40 -21.53 46.77
CA ALA A 173 4.29 -21.58 47.74
C ALA A 173 3.69 -22.99 47.86
N ARG A 174 3.53 -23.74 46.75
CA ARG A 174 3.05 -25.13 46.75
C ARG A 174 4.05 -26.07 47.42
N VAL A 175 5.36 -25.96 47.12
CA VAL A 175 6.43 -26.75 47.73
C VAL A 175 6.54 -26.47 49.22
N ASN A 176 6.51 -25.20 49.64
CA ASN A 176 6.58 -24.85 51.06
C ASN A 176 5.34 -25.32 51.83
N ALA A 177 4.15 -25.29 51.22
CA ALA A 177 2.94 -25.87 51.83
C ALA A 177 3.02 -27.39 52.01
N LEU A 178 3.76 -28.11 51.17
CA LEU A 178 4.06 -29.54 51.35
C LEU A 178 5.15 -29.78 52.39
N LYS A 179 6.23 -28.99 52.42
CA LYS A 179 7.30 -29.08 53.42
C LYS A 179 6.78 -28.85 54.85
N VAL A 180 5.88 -27.88 55.04
CA VAL A 180 5.24 -27.64 56.34
C VAL A 180 4.39 -28.84 56.80
N ARG A 181 3.86 -29.66 55.87
CA ARG A 181 3.19 -30.93 56.20
C ARG A 181 4.17 -32.08 56.47
N LEU A 182 5.42 -31.98 56.00
CA LEU A 182 6.47 -32.98 56.22
C LEU A 182 7.10 -32.87 57.63
N GLY A 183 6.78 -31.83 58.40
CA GLY A 183 7.29 -31.62 59.75
C GLY A 183 8.73 -31.08 59.81
N GLU A 184 9.27 -30.56 58.71
CA GLU A 184 10.54 -29.84 58.73
C GLU A 184 10.36 -28.45 59.38
N ASP A 185 10.96 -28.24 60.55
CA ASP A 185 11.01 -26.92 61.21
C ASP A 185 11.67 -25.88 60.28
N VAL A 186 10.89 -24.91 59.81
CA VAL A 186 11.37 -23.82 58.94
C VAL A 186 12.13 -22.77 59.76
N SER A 187 13.31 -23.14 60.26
CA SER A 187 14.18 -22.28 61.07
C SER A 187 15.57 -22.11 60.42
N GLY A 188 15.68 -21.23 59.43
CA GLY A 188 16.97 -20.81 58.88
C GLY A 188 16.89 -20.23 57.47
N GLU A 189 17.59 -19.11 57.27
CA GLU A 189 18.08 -18.62 55.97
C GLU A 189 17.04 -18.41 54.85
N GLY A 190 16.02 -17.62 55.16
CA GLY A 190 15.36 -16.75 54.17
C GLY A 190 15.68 -15.29 54.47
N GLU A 191 16.76 -14.74 53.92
CA GLU A 191 16.94 -13.28 53.88
C GLU A 191 15.81 -12.69 53.02
N PRO A 192 15.05 -11.68 53.48
CA PRO A 192 14.20 -10.92 52.59
C PRO A 192 15.12 -10.21 51.59
N ALA A 193 14.91 -10.43 50.29
CA ALA A 193 15.68 -9.76 49.26
C ALA A 193 15.65 -8.25 49.49
N GLN A 194 16.82 -7.64 49.69
CA GLN A 194 16.92 -6.21 49.90
C GLN A 194 16.58 -5.50 48.59
N ASP A 195 15.46 -4.77 48.58
CA ASP A 195 15.21 -3.75 47.57
C ASP A 195 16.26 -2.64 47.73
N ASP A 196 17.33 -2.69 46.94
CA ASP A 196 18.40 -1.68 46.85
C ASP A 196 17.88 -0.36 46.22
N ALA A 197 16.87 0.23 46.85
CA ALA A 197 16.30 1.54 46.54
C ALA A 197 17.03 2.62 47.35
N ALA A 198 18.25 2.95 46.93
CA ALA A 198 19.06 3.98 47.57
C ALA A 198 18.56 5.41 47.22
N GLU A 199 17.71 5.99 48.08
CA GLU A 199 17.47 7.44 48.11
C GLU A 199 18.39 8.13 49.13
N GLU A 200 19.21 9.09 48.67
CA GLU A 200 19.92 10.01 49.56
C GLU A 200 18.95 11.07 50.10
N ALA A 201 18.65 11.03 51.41
CA ALA A 201 17.79 12.01 52.07
C ALA A 201 18.46 13.40 52.18
N GLY A 202 18.07 14.32 51.30
CA GLY A 202 18.63 15.68 51.16
C GLY A 202 17.81 16.80 51.81
N ASP A 203 17.78 16.86 53.14
CA ASP A 203 17.31 18.00 53.98
C ASP A 203 15.80 18.38 53.91
N THR A 204 15.42 19.35 54.74
CA THR A 204 14.05 19.80 55.07
C THR A 204 14.01 21.36 55.07
N PRO A 205 12.99 22.10 55.56
CA PRO A 205 11.62 21.75 56.02
C PRO A 205 10.50 22.71 55.47
N VAL A 206 9.30 22.68 56.11
CA VAL A 206 8.34 23.81 56.35
C VAL A 206 6.98 23.84 55.58
N ASP A 207 5.91 23.90 56.39
CA ASP A 207 4.53 24.45 56.29
C ASP A 207 3.36 23.92 55.41
N GLU A 208 2.30 23.57 56.15
CA GLU A 208 0.87 23.96 56.06
C GLU A 208 -0.05 23.65 54.84
N ALA A 209 -0.84 22.57 55.02
CA ALA A 209 -2.30 22.61 55.26
C ALA A 209 -3.37 22.57 54.13
N ALA A 210 -4.51 21.99 54.54
CA ALA A 210 -5.90 22.20 54.10
C ALA A 210 -6.54 21.34 52.96
N THR A 211 -7.33 20.33 53.40
CA THR A 211 -8.75 20.03 53.00
C THR A 211 -9.12 19.74 51.51
N GLU A 212 -10.16 18.98 51.14
CA GLU A 212 -11.42 18.54 51.79
C GLU A 212 -11.79 17.07 51.44
N GLU A 213 -12.60 16.41 52.30
CA GLU A 213 -13.53 15.31 51.91
C GLU A 213 -14.96 15.90 51.74
N PRO A 214 -15.89 15.27 50.98
CA PRO A 214 -16.80 14.30 51.62
C PRO A 214 -17.39 13.16 50.75
N VAL A 215 -17.38 11.96 51.35
CA VAL A 215 -18.49 10.98 51.54
C VAL A 215 -19.75 11.02 50.63
N ALA A 216 -20.18 9.83 50.17
CA ALA A 216 -21.60 9.49 50.00
C ALA A 216 -21.88 7.97 50.16
N GLU A 217 -22.61 7.59 51.21
CA GLU A 217 -23.11 6.22 51.47
C GLU A 217 -24.59 6.08 51.08
N VAL A 218 -25.06 4.84 50.84
CA VAL A 218 -26.46 4.43 51.16
C VAL A 218 -26.49 2.94 51.55
N GLU A 219 -26.87 2.65 52.79
CA GLU A 219 -27.37 1.33 53.24
C GLU A 219 -28.90 1.34 53.43
N THR A 220 -29.52 0.14 53.41
CA THR A 220 -30.63 -0.32 54.27
C THR A 220 -30.76 -1.84 54.06
N ALA A 221 -30.77 -2.76 55.04
CA ALA A 221 -31.52 -2.86 56.32
C ALA A 221 -33.00 -3.27 56.14
N ALA A 222 -33.66 -4.09 57.00
CA ALA A 222 -33.23 -4.83 58.21
C ALA A 222 -33.60 -6.35 58.06
N GLU A 223 -34.06 -7.21 59.00
CA GLU A 223 -34.65 -7.18 60.36
C GLU A 223 -34.13 -8.38 61.22
N THR A 224 -34.64 -8.62 62.45
CA THR A 224 -34.04 -9.52 63.48
C THR A 224 -35.06 -10.29 64.38
N GLU A 225 -34.54 -11.02 65.39
CA GLU A 225 -35.19 -11.60 66.60
C GLU A 225 -35.91 -12.98 66.49
N ALA A 226 -35.98 -13.84 67.54
CA ALA A 226 -35.16 -14.02 68.77
C ALA A 226 -35.51 -15.34 69.54
N GLY A 227 -34.53 -15.91 70.29
CA GLY A 227 -34.71 -16.89 71.39
C GLY A 227 -35.05 -18.35 71.02
N ASP A 228 -34.83 -19.37 71.87
CA ASP A 228 -34.07 -19.43 73.14
C ASP A 228 -33.62 -20.88 73.47
N THR A 229 -32.91 -21.11 74.58
CA THR A 229 -32.15 -22.33 74.94
C THR A 229 -32.92 -23.63 75.25
N GLU A 230 -32.32 -24.80 74.96
CA GLU A 230 -32.06 -25.84 75.97
C GLU A 230 -30.87 -26.76 75.58
N ALA A 231 -30.48 -27.75 76.41
CA ALA A 231 -29.09 -28.23 76.49
C ALA A 231 -28.84 -29.75 76.28
N ALA A 232 -27.55 -30.10 76.16
CA ALA A 232 -26.94 -31.45 76.07
C ALA A 232 -27.29 -32.25 74.80
N ASP A 233 -26.30 -32.62 73.98
CA ASP A 233 -25.34 -33.67 74.35
C ASP A 233 -23.95 -33.54 73.70
N ALA A 234 -22.92 -34.04 74.40
CA ALA A 234 -21.56 -34.26 73.92
C ALA A 234 -20.87 -35.27 74.87
N PRO A 235 -20.03 -36.22 74.40
CA PRO A 235 -19.19 -36.09 73.19
C PRO A 235 -19.17 -37.33 72.26
N VAL A 236 -18.65 -37.12 71.04
CA VAL A 236 -17.58 -37.99 70.50
C VAL A 236 -16.58 -37.07 69.79
N PHE A 237 -15.31 -37.08 70.22
CA PHE A 237 -14.24 -36.62 69.34
C PHE A 237 -14.09 -37.69 68.25
N ALA A 238 -14.45 -37.35 67.01
CA ALA A 238 -13.88 -38.09 65.89
C ALA A 238 -12.39 -37.73 65.87
N GLU A 239 -11.54 -38.69 66.19
CA GLU A 239 -10.11 -38.57 65.96
C GLU A 239 -9.93 -38.34 64.45
N GLU A 240 -9.39 -37.17 64.08
CA GLU A 240 -8.95 -36.97 62.70
C GLU A 240 -7.81 -37.97 62.48
N GLU A 241 -8.06 -38.98 61.63
CA GLU A 241 -7.03 -39.97 61.31
C GLU A 241 -5.83 -39.22 60.70
N GLU A 242 -4.75 -39.11 61.48
CA GLU A 242 -3.44 -38.69 60.98
C GLU A 242 -3.00 -39.72 59.95
N VAL A 243 -3.35 -39.47 58.69
CA VAL A 243 -2.86 -40.24 57.55
C VAL A 243 -1.37 -39.97 57.48
N GLU A 244 -0.57 -40.89 58.05
CA GLU A 244 0.87 -41.01 57.83
C GLU A 244 1.11 -41.26 56.33
N MET A 245 1.04 -40.19 55.53
CA MET A 245 1.46 -40.19 54.14
C MET A 245 2.96 -40.43 54.13
N ASP A 246 3.39 -41.53 53.50
CA ASP A 246 4.81 -41.85 53.34
C ASP A 246 5.60 -40.59 52.93
N PRO A 247 6.71 -40.24 53.59
CA PRO A 247 7.50 -39.07 53.20
C PRO A 247 8.03 -39.17 51.76
N VAL A 248 8.12 -40.40 51.24
CA VAL A 248 8.40 -40.69 49.82
C VAL A 248 7.29 -40.17 48.88
N ALA A 249 6.01 -40.24 49.28
CA ALA A 249 4.90 -39.74 48.48
C ALA A 249 4.93 -38.20 48.42
N ILE A 250 5.19 -37.53 49.55
CA ILE A 250 5.31 -36.06 49.60
C ILE A 250 6.53 -35.59 48.79
N GLN A 251 7.66 -36.31 48.84
CA GLN A 251 8.81 -36.03 47.96
C GLN A 251 8.46 -36.17 46.47
N VAL A 252 7.70 -37.21 46.09
CA VAL A 252 7.23 -37.39 44.71
C VAL A 252 6.27 -36.27 44.28
N GLU A 253 5.44 -35.74 45.18
CA GLU A 253 4.62 -34.55 44.89
C GLU A 253 5.46 -33.28 44.70
N ILE A 254 6.50 -33.08 45.52
CA ILE A 254 7.46 -31.97 45.37
C ILE A 254 8.20 -32.07 44.02
N ASP A 255 8.71 -33.26 43.68
CA ASP A 255 9.40 -33.51 42.41
C ASP A 255 8.47 -33.28 41.21
N ALA A 256 7.20 -33.70 41.30
CA ALA A 256 6.19 -33.44 40.28
C ALA A 256 5.80 -31.95 40.14
N ILE A 257 5.87 -31.16 41.22
CA ILE A 257 5.68 -29.70 41.17
C ILE A 257 6.88 -29.02 40.51
N ASN A 258 8.11 -29.50 40.79
CA ASN A 258 9.32 -29.01 40.13
C ASN A 258 9.34 -29.36 38.64
N GLU A 259 8.87 -30.56 38.25
CA GLU A 259 8.70 -30.94 36.84
C GLU A 259 7.60 -30.10 36.15
N GLN A 260 6.47 -29.84 36.82
CA GLN A 260 5.44 -28.90 36.33
C GLN A 260 6.03 -27.51 36.07
N LEU A 261 6.73 -26.92 37.05
CA LEU A 261 7.40 -25.63 36.89
C LEU A 261 8.38 -25.64 35.72
N ALA A 262 9.24 -26.67 35.61
CA ALA A 262 10.19 -26.77 34.49
C ALA A 262 9.49 -26.79 33.12
N THR A 263 8.31 -27.42 33.01
CA THR A 263 7.50 -27.37 31.78
C THR A 263 6.77 -26.04 31.55
N GLU A 264 6.43 -25.30 32.61
CA GLU A 264 5.83 -23.96 32.50
C GLU A 264 6.89 -22.93 32.10
N GLU A 265 8.08 -22.96 32.71
CA GLU A 265 9.24 -22.13 32.33
C GLU A 265 9.63 -22.36 30.87
N GLY A 266 9.71 -23.63 30.43
CA GLY A 266 10.00 -23.98 29.04
C GLY A 266 8.97 -23.45 28.04
N GLN A 267 7.68 -23.48 28.41
CA GLN A 267 6.60 -22.91 27.58
C GLN A 267 6.63 -21.39 27.52
N LEU A 268 6.96 -20.71 28.63
CA LEU A 268 7.14 -19.25 28.66
C LEU A 268 8.37 -18.85 27.84
N GLU A 269 9.48 -19.58 27.94
CA GLU A 269 10.69 -19.35 27.14
C GLU A 269 10.42 -19.51 25.64
N GLU A 270 9.66 -20.52 25.22
CA GLU A 270 9.31 -20.72 23.81
C GLU A 270 8.39 -19.61 23.28
N GLN A 271 7.42 -19.17 24.08
CA GLN A 271 6.54 -18.03 23.75
C GLN A 271 7.31 -16.71 23.63
N TYR A 272 8.20 -16.40 24.59
CA TYR A 272 9.03 -15.19 24.55
C TYR A 272 9.98 -15.19 23.34
N LYS A 273 10.65 -16.32 23.06
CA LYS A 273 11.51 -16.45 21.86
C LYS A 273 10.71 -16.29 20.56
N ALA A 274 9.49 -16.84 20.50
CA ALA A 274 8.61 -16.63 19.35
C ALA A 274 8.21 -15.15 19.18
N ALA A 275 7.95 -14.41 20.27
CA ALA A 275 7.67 -12.98 20.21
C ALA A 275 8.85 -12.16 19.66
N ILE A 276 10.08 -12.48 20.09
CA ILE A 276 11.31 -11.87 19.53
C ILE A 276 11.45 -12.19 18.03
N ASP A 277 11.34 -13.47 17.64
CA ASP A 277 11.46 -13.90 16.24
C ASP A 277 10.41 -13.22 15.34
N GLU A 278 9.20 -12.98 15.86
CA GLU A 278 8.15 -12.24 15.16
C GLU A 278 8.51 -10.77 14.94
N LEU A 279 9.04 -10.09 15.97
CA LEU A 279 9.50 -8.71 15.92
C LEU A 279 10.73 -8.54 15.01
N GLU A 280 11.75 -9.40 15.14
CA GLU A 280 12.95 -9.38 14.29
C GLU A 280 12.66 -9.69 12.81
N ASP A 281 11.65 -10.52 12.53
CA ASP A 281 11.23 -10.76 11.15
C ASP A 281 10.34 -9.61 10.62
N LEU A 282 9.96 -8.57 11.38
CA LEU A 282 9.38 -7.35 10.80
C LEU A 282 10.46 -6.55 10.06
N ARG A 283 10.62 -6.86 8.77
CA ARG A 283 11.65 -6.26 7.89
C ARG A 283 11.02 -5.58 6.67
N VAL A 284 11.53 -4.40 6.30
CA VAL A 284 11.08 -3.66 5.11
C VAL A 284 11.13 -4.54 3.86
N HIS A 285 10.13 -4.41 2.99
CA HIS A 285 9.82 -5.30 1.86
C HIS A 285 9.24 -6.70 2.19
N LYS A 286 9.14 -7.12 3.46
CA LYS A 286 8.42 -8.35 3.84
C LYS A 286 6.94 -8.26 3.45
N LEU A 287 6.35 -9.43 3.19
CA LEU A 287 4.99 -9.57 2.65
C LEU A 287 4.10 -10.31 3.65
N ILE A 288 3.01 -9.67 4.07
CA ILE A 288 2.12 -10.19 5.11
C ILE A 288 0.75 -10.55 4.49
N ALA A 289 0.13 -11.64 4.96
CA ALA A 289 -1.25 -12.00 4.63
C ALA A 289 -2.26 -11.05 5.32
N GLU A 290 -3.54 -11.10 4.95
CA GLU A 290 -4.53 -10.19 5.54
C GLU A 290 -4.90 -10.55 6.99
N SER A 291 -4.97 -11.85 7.35
CA SER A 291 -5.14 -12.28 8.75
C SER A 291 -3.95 -11.82 9.60
N ARG A 292 -2.74 -12.23 9.18
CA ARG A 292 -1.51 -11.96 9.91
C ARG A 292 -1.18 -10.48 10.05
N TYR A 293 -1.62 -9.65 9.11
CA TYR A 293 -1.50 -8.19 9.25
C TYR A 293 -2.43 -7.64 10.32
N ARG A 294 -3.64 -8.19 10.51
CA ARG A 294 -4.51 -7.80 11.62
C ARG A 294 -3.88 -8.17 12.95
N GLU A 295 -3.45 -9.43 13.10
CA GLU A 295 -2.77 -9.93 14.31
C GLU A 295 -1.57 -9.05 14.69
N LEU A 296 -0.64 -8.81 13.74
CA LEU A 296 0.55 -7.98 13.98
C LEU A 296 0.21 -6.50 14.21
N LYS A 297 -0.89 -5.98 13.67
CA LYS A 297 -1.34 -4.60 13.92
C LYS A 297 -2.02 -4.44 15.27
N GLU A 298 -2.60 -5.51 15.81
CA GLU A 298 -3.25 -5.54 17.12
C GLU A 298 -2.20 -5.69 18.25
N ALA A 299 -1.10 -6.41 18.00
CA ALA A 299 0.03 -6.54 18.93
C ALA A 299 1.07 -5.40 18.81
N TYR A 300 1.48 -5.04 17.59
CA TYR A 300 2.65 -4.19 17.31
C TYR A 300 2.30 -3.04 16.33
N GLY A 301 1.12 -2.44 16.50
CA GLY A 301 0.54 -1.49 15.54
C GLY A 301 1.39 -0.25 15.25
N ASP A 302 2.18 0.20 16.23
CA ASP A 302 3.02 1.40 16.15
C ASP A 302 4.47 1.11 15.72
N VAL A 303 4.87 -0.17 15.63
CA VAL A 303 6.24 -0.60 15.28
C VAL A 303 6.50 -0.56 13.77
N PHE A 304 5.46 -0.69 12.93
CA PHE A 304 5.63 -0.80 11.48
C PHE A 304 4.46 -0.25 10.65
N GLU A 305 4.77 0.54 9.61
CA GLU A 305 3.79 0.82 8.55
C GLU A 305 3.77 -0.32 7.52
N ALA A 306 2.60 -0.86 7.23
CA ALA A 306 2.40 -1.74 6.07
C ALA A 306 1.16 -1.37 5.27
N GLY A 307 1.26 -1.48 3.94
CA GLY A 307 0.21 -1.08 3.01
C GLY A 307 0.06 -2.02 1.81
N MET A 308 -0.84 -1.67 0.88
CA MET A 308 -1.11 -2.43 -0.34
C MET A 308 -0.96 -1.58 -1.62
N GLY A 309 -0.91 -2.26 -2.77
CA GLY A 309 -1.02 -1.64 -4.08
C GLY A 309 0.23 -0.88 -4.53
N ALA A 310 0.07 -0.02 -5.54
CA ALA A 310 1.14 0.86 -6.01
C ALA A 310 1.45 2.02 -5.04
N GLU A 311 0.61 2.24 -4.03
CA GLU A 311 0.72 3.32 -3.04
C GLU A 311 1.81 3.03 -2.00
N ALA A 312 1.76 1.85 -1.37
CA ALA A 312 2.84 1.37 -0.50
C ALA A 312 4.18 1.26 -1.25
N ILE A 313 4.14 0.81 -2.51
CA ILE A 313 5.33 0.77 -3.36
C ILE A 313 5.85 2.19 -3.65
N MET A 314 4.98 3.19 -3.84
CA MET A 314 5.41 4.58 -4.04
C MET A 314 6.06 5.18 -2.80
N ALA A 315 5.59 4.83 -1.59
CA ALA A 315 6.22 5.24 -0.34
C ALA A 315 7.65 4.67 -0.22
N ILE A 316 7.82 3.36 -0.42
CA ILE A 316 9.13 2.69 -0.40
C ILE A 316 10.08 3.30 -1.46
N LEU A 317 9.58 3.61 -2.66
CA LEU A 317 10.40 4.22 -3.73
C LEU A 317 10.84 5.66 -3.44
N LYS A 318 10.27 6.34 -2.43
CA LYS A 318 10.69 7.68 -1.99
C LYS A 318 11.76 7.64 -0.90
N THR A 319 11.70 6.66 0.01
CA THR A 319 12.72 6.46 1.04
C THR A 319 13.98 5.78 0.50
N THR A 320 13.88 5.11 -0.65
CA THR A 320 14.99 4.39 -1.30
C THR A 320 16.16 5.32 -1.72
N ASN A 321 17.28 5.26 -1.00
CA ASN A 321 18.54 5.89 -1.43
C ASN A 321 19.27 5.03 -2.47
N LEU A 322 19.49 5.58 -3.67
CA LEU A 322 20.17 4.88 -4.78
C LEU A 322 21.68 4.78 -4.66
N GLU A 323 22.31 5.62 -3.85
CA GLU A 323 23.78 5.61 -3.71
C GLU A 323 24.21 4.55 -2.69
N ALA A 324 23.51 4.46 -1.54
CA ALA A 324 23.68 3.38 -0.57
C ALA A 324 23.47 2.00 -1.21
N LEU A 325 22.31 1.77 -1.85
CA LEU A 325 22.01 0.52 -2.57
C LEU A 325 23.05 0.17 -3.64
N ARG A 326 23.70 1.16 -4.26
CA ARG A 326 24.74 0.93 -5.26
C ARG A 326 26.01 0.36 -4.63
N ASP A 327 26.43 0.91 -3.49
CA ASP A 327 27.65 0.47 -2.80
C ASP A 327 27.44 -0.83 -2.00
N GLU A 328 26.24 -1.05 -1.45
CA GLU A 328 25.79 -2.36 -0.96
C GLU A 328 25.88 -3.44 -2.06
N LEU A 329 25.32 -3.18 -3.25
CA LEU A 329 25.29 -4.16 -4.35
C LEU A 329 26.66 -4.42 -4.97
N ILE A 330 27.57 -3.44 -4.95
CA ILE A 330 28.97 -3.67 -5.29
C ILE A 330 29.60 -4.61 -4.27
N THR A 331 29.37 -4.38 -2.98
CA THR A 331 29.88 -5.22 -1.89
C THR A 331 29.33 -6.65 -1.97
N GLU A 332 28.01 -6.83 -2.18
CA GLU A 332 27.37 -8.14 -2.41
C GLU A 332 27.97 -8.86 -3.63
N MET A 333 28.23 -8.13 -4.72
CA MET A 333 28.81 -8.66 -5.97
C MET A 333 30.26 -9.12 -5.81
N HIS A 334 31.04 -8.49 -4.91
CA HIS A 334 32.42 -8.89 -4.62
C HIS A 334 32.49 -10.04 -3.59
N ALA A 335 31.67 -10.01 -2.54
CA ALA A 335 31.63 -11.05 -1.52
C ALA A 335 31.02 -12.37 -2.03
N THR A 336 30.04 -12.30 -2.95
CA THR A 336 29.22 -13.47 -3.30
C THR A 336 29.53 -14.01 -4.70
N SER A 337 29.45 -15.34 -4.88
CA SER A 337 29.66 -16.02 -6.15
C SER A 337 28.33 -16.53 -6.77
N GLY A 338 28.42 -17.29 -7.88
CA GLY A 338 27.30 -18.09 -8.40
C GLY A 338 26.06 -17.29 -8.83
N GLN A 339 24.89 -17.68 -8.30
CA GLN A 339 23.59 -17.11 -8.71
C GLN A 339 23.30 -15.74 -8.08
N ARG A 340 23.65 -15.54 -6.79
CA ARG A 340 23.47 -14.25 -6.09
C ARG A 340 24.23 -13.13 -6.79
N ARG A 341 25.50 -13.34 -7.16
CA ARG A 341 26.28 -12.41 -8.01
C ARG A 341 25.57 -12.03 -9.32
N LYS A 342 24.93 -13.00 -9.99
CA LYS A 342 24.13 -12.78 -11.22
C LYS A 342 22.79 -12.06 -10.96
N LYS A 343 22.30 -12.01 -9.71
CA LYS A 343 21.19 -11.16 -9.26
C LYS A 343 21.70 -9.74 -9.02
N ALA A 344 22.72 -9.56 -8.18
CA ALA A 344 23.34 -8.27 -7.86
C ALA A 344 23.70 -7.46 -9.11
N ILE A 345 24.43 -8.05 -10.08
CA ILE A 345 24.78 -7.41 -11.36
C ILE A 345 23.54 -6.90 -12.15
N LYS A 346 22.40 -7.61 -12.07
CA LYS A 346 21.15 -7.18 -12.74
C LYS A 346 20.42 -6.07 -11.98
N ARG A 347 20.54 -6.02 -10.64
CA ARG A 347 20.01 -4.92 -9.80
C ARG A 347 20.84 -3.65 -10.01
N LEU A 348 22.16 -3.77 -9.86
CA LEU A 348 23.14 -2.68 -10.02
C LEU A 348 22.95 -1.98 -11.38
N ARG A 349 22.87 -2.73 -12.48
CA ARG A 349 22.63 -2.18 -13.83
C ARG A 349 21.33 -1.37 -13.95
N VAL A 350 20.29 -1.66 -13.16
CA VAL A 350 19.05 -0.87 -13.13
C VAL A 350 19.26 0.43 -12.34
N ILE A 351 19.91 0.36 -11.19
CA ILE A 351 20.23 1.53 -10.34
C ILE A 351 21.17 2.50 -11.07
N GLU A 352 22.23 2.00 -11.71
CA GLU A 352 23.10 2.77 -12.61
C GLU A 352 22.32 3.43 -13.75
N SER A 353 21.33 2.74 -14.32
CA SER A 353 20.50 3.30 -15.39
C SER A 353 19.63 4.47 -14.91
N PHE A 354 19.15 4.45 -13.66
CA PHE A 354 18.45 5.60 -13.06
C PHE A 354 19.44 6.74 -12.76
N ARG A 355 20.53 6.46 -12.03
CA ARG A 355 21.58 7.43 -11.67
C ARG A 355 22.15 8.17 -12.89
N ASN A 356 22.52 7.43 -13.94
CA ASN A 356 23.10 8.00 -15.17
C ASN A 356 22.09 8.75 -16.05
N SER A 357 20.78 8.58 -15.83
CA SER A 357 19.74 9.21 -16.66
C SER A 357 19.00 10.38 -16.00
N GLY A 358 19.14 10.53 -14.68
CA GLY A 358 18.50 11.59 -13.90
C GLY A 358 16.98 11.46 -13.75
N ASN A 359 16.40 10.29 -14.04
CA ASN A 359 14.98 10.03 -13.79
C ASN A 359 14.78 9.63 -12.32
N ARG A 360 13.69 10.06 -11.67
CA ARG A 360 13.34 9.54 -10.34
C ARG A 360 12.74 8.15 -10.48
N VAL A 361 12.86 7.35 -9.43
CA VAL A 361 12.37 5.95 -9.43
C VAL A 361 10.86 5.88 -9.22
N GLU A 362 10.31 6.81 -8.44
CA GLU A 362 8.87 7.00 -8.25
C GLU A 362 8.11 7.30 -9.56
N ASP A 363 8.75 7.88 -10.59
CA ASP A 363 8.11 8.19 -11.88
C ASP A 363 7.72 6.92 -12.69
N MET A 364 8.07 5.71 -12.21
CA MET A 364 7.48 4.45 -12.68
C MET A 364 6.01 4.26 -12.25
N ILE A 365 5.50 5.11 -11.36
CA ILE A 365 4.16 5.07 -10.79
C ILE A 365 3.40 6.34 -11.18
N LEU A 366 2.24 6.14 -11.78
CA LEU A 366 1.41 7.20 -12.32
C LEU A 366 0.43 7.71 -11.26
N SER A 367 0.60 8.97 -10.85
CA SER A 367 -0.46 9.75 -10.18
C SER A 367 -1.28 10.56 -11.20
N VAL A 368 -0.71 10.82 -12.38
CA VAL A 368 -1.34 11.54 -13.49
C VAL A 368 -1.18 10.72 -14.77
N LEU A 369 -2.28 10.54 -15.50
CA LEU A 369 -2.34 9.72 -16.72
C LEU A 369 -2.57 10.61 -17.95
N PRO A 370 -1.69 10.60 -18.98
CA PRO A 370 -1.88 11.39 -20.19
C PRO A 370 -3.03 10.86 -21.08
N VAL A 371 -3.81 11.78 -21.63
CA VAL A 371 -4.89 11.51 -22.59
C VAL A 371 -4.46 11.96 -23.97
N LEU A 372 -4.36 11.01 -24.91
CA LEU A 372 -3.96 11.28 -26.29
C LEU A 372 -4.89 12.32 -26.99
N PRO A 373 -4.38 13.12 -27.93
CA PRO A 373 -5.17 14.05 -28.74
C PRO A 373 -6.31 13.32 -29.48
N PRO A 374 -7.54 13.87 -29.54
CA PRO A 374 -8.71 13.16 -30.08
C PRO A 374 -8.58 12.66 -31.52
N GLU A 375 -7.84 13.39 -32.36
CA GLU A 375 -7.60 13.01 -33.75
C GLU A 375 -6.75 11.74 -33.90
N LEU A 376 -5.99 11.34 -32.88
CA LEU A 376 -5.24 10.08 -32.87
C LEU A 376 -6.10 8.88 -32.41
N ARG A 377 -7.31 9.15 -31.90
CA ARG A 377 -8.31 8.18 -31.43
C ARG A 377 -9.72 8.55 -31.91
N PRO A 378 -9.94 8.71 -33.23
CA PRO A 378 -11.14 9.34 -33.77
C PRO A 378 -12.43 8.58 -33.47
N MET A 379 -13.54 9.32 -33.57
CA MET A 379 -14.91 8.82 -33.61
C MET A 379 -15.55 9.34 -34.89
N VAL A 380 -15.97 8.44 -35.77
CA VAL A 380 -16.44 8.76 -37.13
C VAL A 380 -17.87 8.24 -37.29
N GLN A 381 -18.75 9.06 -37.87
CA GLN A 381 -20.10 8.63 -38.22
C GLN A 381 -20.06 7.80 -39.51
N LEU A 382 -20.78 6.67 -39.51
CA LEU A 382 -20.98 5.79 -40.66
C LEU A 382 -22.37 6.02 -41.25
N ASP A 383 -22.54 5.61 -42.50
CA ASP A 383 -23.83 5.58 -43.17
C ASP A 383 -24.86 4.74 -42.38
N GLY A 384 -26.08 5.26 -42.29
CA GLY A 384 -27.11 4.76 -41.38
C GLY A 384 -26.95 5.22 -39.92
N GLY A 385 -26.19 6.29 -39.65
CA GLY A 385 -26.19 6.99 -38.34
C GLY A 385 -25.46 6.27 -37.21
N ARG A 386 -24.76 5.18 -37.50
CA ARG A 386 -23.91 4.45 -36.53
C ARG A 386 -22.57 5.18 -36.35
N PHE A 387 -21.85 4.89 -35.27
CA PHE A 387 -20.52 5.46 -35.02
C PHE A 387 -19.45 4.38 -34.94
N ALA A 388 -18.33 4.61 -35.63
CA ALA A 388 -17.09 3.86 -35.45
C ALA A 388 -16.18 4.62 -34.48
N THR A 389 -15.89 4.02 -33.33
CA THR A 389 -15.00 4.57 -32.29
C THR A 389 -13.69 3.82 -32.24
N SER A 390 -12.56 4.53 -32.09
CA SER A 390 -11.29 3.90 -31.72
C SER A 390 -11.36 3.25 -30.33
N ASP A 391 -10.89 2.00 -30.22
CA ASP A 391 -10.82 1.15 -29.02
C ASP A 391 -10.27 1.88 -27.79
N LEU A 392 -9.30 2.78 -28.00
CA LEU A 392 -8.69 3.61 -26.94
C LEU A 392 -9.72 4.42 -26.17
N ASN A 393 -10.78 4.90 -26.83
CA ASN A 393 -11.80 5.69 -26.14
C ASN A 393 -12.54 4.85 -25.10
N ASP A 394 -12.85 3.58 -25.38
CA ASP A 394 -13.51 2.71 -24.41
C ASP A 394 -12.56 2.27 -23.28
N LEU A 395 -11.26 2.16 -23.55
CA LEU A 395 -10.24 1.96 -22.51
C LEU A 395 -10.13 3.20 -21.60
N TYR A 396 -10.03 4.42 -22.17
CA TYR A 396 -10.06 5.67 -21.39
C TYR A 396 -11.37 5.83 -20.61
N ARG A 397 -12.54 5.51 -21.20
CA ARG A 397 -13.85 5.54 -20.50
C ARG A 397 -13.87 4.61 -19.29
N ARG A 398 -13.30 3.40 -19.40
CA ARG A 398 -13.16 2.46 -18.27
C ARG A 398 -12.30 3.07 -17.15
N VAL A 399 -11.16 3.66 -17.47
CA VAL A 399 -10.30 4.34 -16.47
C VAL A 399 -11.05 5.50 -15.80
N ILE A 400 -11.67 6.41 -16.56
CA ILE A 400 -12.40 7.57 -16.00
C ILE A 400 -13.56 7.11 -15.12
N ASN A 401 -14.33 6.10 -15.54
CA ASN A 401 -15.43 5.54 -14.74
C ASN A 401 -14.95 4.93 -13.42
N ARG A 402 -13.84 4.18 -13.42
CA ARG A 402 -13.22 3.63 -12.21
C ARG A 402 -12.68 4.73 -11.29
N ASN A 403 -11.96 5.70 -11.84
CA ASN A 403 -11.42 6.84 -11.11
C ASN A 403 -12.54 7.65 -10.44
N ASN A 404 -13.61 7.98 -11.17
CA ASN A 404 -14.75 8.74 -10.64
C ASN A 404 -15.63 7.93 -9.68
N ARG A 405 -15.60 6.60 -9.75
CA ARG A 405 -16.22 5.73 -8.75
C ARG A 405 -15.38 5.69 -7.46
N LEU A 406 -14.05 5.55 -7.57
CA LEU A 406 -13.13 5.61 -6.44
C LEU A 406 -13.18 6.97 -5.72
N LYS A 407 -13.12 8.11 -6.43
CA LYS A 407 -13.26 9.46 -5.85
C LYS A 407 -14.54 9.58 -5.01
N ARG A 408 -15.67 9.04 -5.49
CA ARG A 408 -16.96 9.06 -4.78
C ARG A 408 -17.03 8.10 -3.58
N LEU A 409 -16.41 6.93 -3.68
CA LEU A 409 -16.33 5.98 -2.56
C LEU A 409 -15.49 6.53 -1.41
N MET A 410 -14.38 7.21 -1.72
CA MET A 410 -13.54 7.88 -0.74
C MET A 410 -14.28 9.05 -0.06
N SER A 411 -14.99 9.90 -0.82
CA SER A 411 -15.79 11.00 -0.25
C SER A 411 -17.02 10.56 0.56
N LEU A 412 -17.37 9.26 0.53
CA LEU A 412 -18.47 8.67 1.29
C LEU A 412 -17.98 7.81 2.48
N GLY A 413 -16.67 7.76 2.75
CA GLY A 413 -16.12 6.93 3.83
C GLY A 413 -16.40 5.43 3.64
N ALA A 414 -16.48 4.95 2.40
CA ALA A 414 -16.84 3.55 2.13
C ALA A 414 -15.81 2.57 2.72
N PRO A 415 -16.23 1.41 3.28
CA PRO A 415 -15.32 0.43 3.89
C PRO A 415 -14.14 0.03 3.02
N GLU A 416 -12.96 -0.14 3.64
CA GLU A 416 -11.69 -0.35 2.94
C GLU A 416 -11.72 -1.47 1.90
N ILE A 417 -12.42 -2.58 2.15
CA ILE A 417 -12.51 -3.71 1.23
C ILE A 417 -13.08 -3.26 -0.14
N ILE A 418 -14.04 -2.33 -0.12
CA ILE A 418 -14.63 -1.75 -1.33
C ILE A 418 -13.63 -0.81 -2.02
N ILE A 419 -12.92 0.01 -1.24
CA ILE A 419 -11.87 0.91 -1.75
C ILE A 419 -10.70 0.12 -2.35
N ARG A 420 -10.18 -0.91 -1.67
CA ARG A 420 -9.13 -1.83 -2.14
C ARG A 420 -9.53 -2.49 -3.47
N ASN A 421 -10.76 -2.99 -3.57
CA ASN A 421 -11.26 -3.58 -4.82
C ASN A 421 -11.40 -2.54 -5.96
N GLU A 422 -11.84 -1.31 -5.67
CA GLU A 422 -11.91 -0.25 -6.70
C GLU A 422 -10.52 0.28 -7.11
N LYS A 423 -9.56 0.39 -6.17
CA LYS A 423 -8.14 0.66 -6.47
C LYS A 423 -7.54 -0.43 -7.37
N ARG A 424 -7.80 -1.72 -7.08
CA ARG A 424 -7.42 -2.87 -7.92
C ARG A 424 -8.03 -2.78 -9.32
N MET A 425 -9.32 -2.44 -9.43
CA MET A 425 -9.99 -2.27 -10.74
C MET A 425 -9.54 -1.03 -11.51
N LEU A 426 -9.02 0.00 -10.83
CA LEU A 426 -8.39 1.17 -11.47
C LEU A 426 -7.04 0.80 -12.08
N GLN A 427 -6.18 0.08 -11.32
CA GLN A 427 -4.91 -0.48 -11.82
C GLN A 427 -5.18 -1.32 -13.09
N GLU A 428 -6.10 -2.28 -13.02
CA GLU A 428 -6.46 -3.16 -14.16
C GLU A 428 -7.02 -2.39 -15.38
N ALA A 429 -7.70 -1.26 -15.18
CA ALA A 429 -8.18 -0.42 -16.28
C ALA A 429 -7.03 0.33 -16.98
N VAL A 430 -6.04 0.80 -16.21
CA VAL A 430 -4.85 1.50 -16.74
C VAL A 430 -3.89 0.50 -17.39
N ASP A 431 -3.70 -0.68 -16.81
CA ASP A 431 -2.97 -1.80 -17.42
C ASP A 431 -3.51 -2.11 -18.82
N ALA A 432 -4.83 -2.21 -18.95
CA ALA A 432 -5.49 -2.50 -20.21
C ALA A 432 -5.42 -1.34 -21.22
N LEU A 433 -5.39 -0.09 -20.76
CA LEU A 433 -5.12 1.07 -21.63
C LEU A 433 -3.69 1.01 -22.21
N ILE A 434 -2.70 0.63 -21.39
CA ILE A 434 -1.28 0.65 -21.77
C ILE A 434 -0.89 -0.60 -22.57
N ASP A 435 -1.16 -1.82 -22.09
CA ASP A 435 -0.74 -3.10 -22.71
C ASP A 435 -1.80 -4.19 -22.45
N ASN A 436 -2.94 -4.12 -23.17
CA ASN A 436 -4.09 -5.01 -22.95
C ASN A 436 -3.73 -6.48 -23.12
N GLY A 437 -4.14 -7.33 -22.17
CA GLY A 437 -3.81 -8.76 -22.15
C GLY A 437 -2.36 -9.09 -21.78
N ARG A 438 -1.54 -8.10 -21.36
CA ARG A 438 -0.22 -8.35 -20.77
C ARG A 438 -0.31 -9.04 -19.40
N ARG A 439 -1.44 -8.86 -18.71
CA ARG A 439 -1.85 -9.56 -17.49
C ARG A 439 -3.28 -10.06 -17.66
N GLY A 440 -3.57 -11.25 -17.12
CA GLY A 440 -4.93 -11.80 -17.02
C GLY A 440 -5.60 -12.04 -18.38
N ARG A 441 -6.94 -12.03 -18.39
CA ARG A 441 -7.73 -12.07 -19.63
C ARG A 441 -7.79 -10.67 -20.25
N PRO A 442 -7.58 -10.50 -21.56
CA PRO A 442 -7.67 -9.19 -22.20
C PRO A 442 -9.09 -8.60 -22.11
N ILE A 443 -9.19 -7.28 -22.01
CA ILE A 443 -10.48 -6.59 -22.14
C ILE A 443 -10.96 -6.71 -23.59
N GLN A 444 -12.19 -7.21 -23.75
CA GLN A 444 -12.86 -7.40 -25.03
C GLN A 444 -13.95 -6.35 -25.25
N GLY A 445 -14.20 -6.02 -26.53
CA GLY A 445 -15.27 -5.15 -27.00
C GLY A 445 -16.47 -5.94 -27.54
N SER A 446 -17.35 -5.25 -28.28
CA SER A 446 -18.47 -5.91 -28.98
C SER A 446 -17.97 -7.01 -29.93
N HIS A 447 -18.73 -8.10 -30.10
CA HIS A 447 -18.32 -9.28 -30.87
C HIS A 447 -16.98 -9.90 -30.41
N ASN A 448 -16.68 -9.84 -29.10
CA ASN A 448 -15.60 -10.59 -28.43
C ASN A 448 -14.16 -10.24 -28.86
N HIS A 449 -13.94 -9.20 -29.66
CA HIS A 449 -12.60 -8.79 -30.12
C HIS A 449 -11.77 -8.17 -28.98
N LYS A 450 -10.45 -8.42 -28.95
CA LYS A 450 -9.52 -7.71 -28.05
C LYS A 450 -9.47 -6.22 -28.41
N LEU A 451 -9.73 -5.34 -27.43
CA LEU A 451 -9.50 -3.90 -27.58
C LEU A 451 -8.00 -3.59 -27.73
N LYS A 452 -7.62 -2.80 -28.72
CA LYS A 452 -6.21 -2.38 -28.95
C LYS A 452 -5.78 -1.33 -27.94
N SER A 453 -4.71 -1.65 -27.20
CA SER A 453 -4.04 -0.75 -26.26
C SER A 453 -3.04 0.19 -26.94
N LEU A 454 -2.49 1.12 -26.17
CA LEU A 454 -1.39 1.99 -26.62
C LEU A 454 -0.16 1.18 -27.08
N SER A 455 0.16 0.06 -26.42
CA SER A 455 1.23 -0.85 -26.84
C SER A 455 0.92 -1.56 -28.16
N ASP A 456 -0.34 -1.98 -28.38
CA ASP A 456 -0.76 -2.64 -29.62
C ASP A 456 -0.64 -1.70 -30.84
N LEU A 457 -0.78 -0.38 -30.65
CA LEU A 457 -0.58 0.61 -31.71
C LEU A 457 0.90 0.78 -32.10
N LEU A 458 1.85 0.50 -31.22
CA LEU A 458 3.28 0.62 -31.50
C LEU A 458 3.88 -0.67 -32.07
N ARG A 459 3.41 -1.84 -31.60
CA ARG A 459 4.01 -3.16 -31.88
C ARG A 459 3.36 -3.87 -33.09
N GLY A 460 4.02 -4.92 -33.58
CA GLY A 460 3.48 -5.82 -34.61
C GLY A 460 3.52 -5.29 -36.05
N LYS A 461 3.00 -6.09 -37.00
CA LYS A 461 3.02 -5.76 -38.45
C LYS A 461 2.16 -4.53 -38.79
N GLN A 462 1.08 -4.30 -38.03
CA GLN A 462 0.16 -3.15 -38.17
C GLN A 462 0.50 -2.01 -37.17
N GLY A 463 1.66 -2.06 -36.53
CA GLY A 463 2.11 -1.03 -35.58
C GLY A 463 2.68 0.18 -36.30
N ARG A 464 2.55 1.37 -35.68
CA ARG A 464 2.98 2.68 -36.23
C ARG A 464 4.38 2.65 -36.85
N PHE A 465 5.36 2.03 -36.17
CA PHE A 465 6.73 1.94 -36.68
C PHE A 465 6.81 1.21 -38.02
N ARG A 466 6.17 0.04 -38.15
CA ARG A 466 6.27 -0.80 -39.36
C ARG A 466 5.35 -0.36 -40.49
N GLN A 467 4.16 0.17 -40.17
CA GLN A 467 3.12 0.49 -41.16
C GLN A 467 3.05 1.98 -41.54
N ASN A 468 3.59 2.89 -40.72
CA ASN A 468 3.49 4.34 -40.95
C ASN A 468 4.82 5.10 -40.89
N LEU A 469 5.91 4.50 -40.41
CA LEU A 469 7.24 5.15 -40.37
C LEU A 469 8.23 4.52 -41.35
N LEU A 470 8.46 3.20 -41.28
CA LEU A 470 9.40 2.50 -42.17
C LEU A 470 8.92 2.38 -43.62
N GLY A 471 7.60 2.44 -43.83
CA GLY A 471 6.99 2.45 -45.15
C GLY A 471 5.69 3.26 -45.10
N LYS A 472 5.40 3.98 -46.18
CA LYS A 472 4.18 4.78 -46.37
C LYS A 472 3.63 4.52 -47.77
N ARG A 473 2.32 4.74 -47.95
CA ARG A 473 1.79 5.01 -49.30
C ARG A 473 2.35 6.36 -49.75
N VAL A 474 2.73 6.45 -51.02
CA VAL A 474 3.24 7.67 -51.65
C VAL A 474 2.27 8.09 -52.74
N ASP A 475 2.14 9.40 -52.94
CA ASP A 475 1.43 9.95 -54.08
C ASP A 475 2.23 9.71 -55.37
N TYR A 476 1.60 9.88 -56.54
CA TYR A 476 2.20 9.66 -57.87
C TYR A 476 2.69 8.21 -58.15
N SER A 477 2.20 7.21 -57.40
CA SER A 477 2.48 5.78 -57.68
C SER A 477 1.44 5.13 -58.60
N GLY A 478 1.89 4.36 -59.58
CA GLY A 478 1.05 3.44 -60.37
C GLY A 478 1.42 1.97 -60.16
N ARG A 479 0.57 1.05 -60.62
CA ARG A 479 0.87 -0.38 -60.76
C ARG A 479 0.17 -0.92 -62.02
N SER A 480 0.96 -1.42 -62.95
CA SER A 480 0.49 -2.29 -64.05
C SER A 480 0.72 -3.76 -63.68
N VAL A 481 0.15 -4.67 -64.48
CA VAL A 481 0.60 -6.06 -64.64
C VAL A 481 2.04 -6.05 -65.17
#